data_AF-Q84CF8-F1
#
_entry.id   AF-Q84CF8-F1
#
_cell.length_a   1.000
_cell.length_b   1.000
_cell.length_c   1.000
_cell.angle_alpha   90.00
_cell.angle_beta   90.00
_cell.angle_gamma   90.00
#
_symmetry.space_group_name_H-M   'P 1'
#
loop_
_entity.id
_entity.type
_entity.pdbx_description
1 polymer ?
#
loop_
_entity_poly.entity_id
_entity_poly.type
_entity_poly.pdbx_seq_one_letter_code
_entity_poly.pdbx_strand_id
1 'polypeptide(L)'
;MQTVFLKDLVSAVAPTNPYSFVNYLVKHKKFYRFLTSRLRTVSREEFSDYLRWAAEDMNNLYFSHTVENIDFDKKRRLFLVQTSQGEYFARNICLGTGKQPYLPPCVKHMTQSCFHASEMNLRRPDLSGKRITVVGGGQSGADLFLNALRGEWGEAAEINWVSRRNNFNALDEAAFADEYFTPEYISGFSG
;
A
#
# COMPACT_ATOMS: atom_id res chain seq x y z
N MET A 1 1.51 -6.99 -6.62
CA MET A 1 0.93 -7.37 -5.33
C MET A 1 1.53 -8.68 -4.89
N GLN A 2 1.61 -8.94 -3.58
CA GLN A 2 2.00 -10.24 -3.02
C GLN A 2 0.79 -11.11 -2.65
N THR A 3 -0.42 -10.62 -2.90
CA THR A 3 -1.68 -11.30 -2.54
C THR A 3 -2.45 -11.73 -3.78
N VAL A 4 -3.28 -12.76 -3.62
CA VAL A 4 -4.21 -13.25 -4.63
C VAL A 4 -5.27 -12.17 -4.91
N PHE A 5 -5.66 -12.05 -6.18
CA PHE A 5 -6.62 -11.03 -6.65
C PHE A 5 -8.01 -11.10 -6.01
N LEU A 6 -8.38 -12.23 -5.39
CA LEU A 6 -9.64 -12.40 -4.65
C LEU A 6 -9.62 -11.76 -3.26
N LYS A 7 -8.42 -11.42 -2.73
CA LYS A 7 -8.26 -10.54 -1.57
C LYS A 7 -8.39 -9.07 -2.02
N ASP A 8 -9.50 -8.76 -2.71
CA ASP A 8 -9.85 -7.41 -3.17
C ASP A 8 -10.66 -6.65 -2.11
N LEU A 9 -11.35 -5.57 -2.49
CA LEU A 9 -12.12 -4.74 -1.54
C LEU A 9 -13.34 -5.45 -0.92
N VAL A 10 -13.95 -6.42 -1.61
CA VAL A 10 -15.32 -6.85 -1.31
C VAL A 10 -15.55 -8.36 -1.44
N SER A 11 -14.80 -9.07 -2.27
CA SER A 11 -15.07 -10.44 -2.70
C SER A 11 -15.09 -11.44 -1.54
N ALA A 12 -14.29 -11.22 -0.49
CA ALA A 12 -14.29 -12.09 0.69
C ALA A 12 -15.58 -11.99 1.52
N VAL A 13 -16.38 -10.93 1.36
CA VAL A 13 -17.61 -10.67 2.14
C VAL A 13 -18.85 -10.68 1.26
N ALA A 14 -18.78 -10.06 0.09
CA ALA A 14 -19.88 -9.90 -0.86
C ALA A 14 -19.37 -10.12 -2.30
N PRO A 15 -19.22 -11.38 -2.76
CA PRO A 15 -18.69 -11.71 -4.09
C PRO A 15 -19.46 -11.09 -5.27
N THR A 16 -20.75 -10.79 -5.09
CA THR A 16 -21.61 -10.16 -6.11
C THR A 16 -21.54 -8.64 -6.11
N ASN A 17 -20.77 -8.03 -5.20
CA ASN A 17 -20.64 -6.59 -5.11
C ASN A 17 -20.02 -6.02 -6.41
N PRO A 18 -20.58 -4.92 -6.96
CA PRO A 18 -20.11 -4.35 -8.22
C PRO A 18 -18.66 -3.87 -8.14
N TYR A 19 -18.10 -3.59 -6.96
CA TYR A 19 -16.71 -3.17 -6.79
C TYR A 19 -15.71 -4.34 -6.70
N SER A 20 -16.09 -5.57 -7.03
CA SER A 20 -15.14 -6.70 -7.09
C SER A 20 -14.10 -6.51 -8.21
N PHE A 21 -12.90 -7.03 -8.00
CA PHE A 21 -11.82 -7.03 -8.99
C PHE A 21 -12.21 -7.79 -10.25
N VAL A 22 -13.00 -8.87 -10.10
CA VAL A 22 -13.54 -9.62 -11.24
C VAL A 22 -14.47 -8.75 -12.10
N ASN A 23 -15.37 -7.98 -11.47
CA ASN A 23 -16.23 -7.06 -12.21
C ASN A 23 -15.43 -5.94 -12.88
N TYR A 24 -14.40 -5.41 -12.23
CA TYR A 24 -13.44 -4.48 -12.85
C TYR A 24 -12.84 -5.05 -14.14
N LEU A 25 -12.34 -6.29 -14.11
CA LEU A 25 -11.76 -6.94 -15.30
C LEU A 25 -12.77 -7.10 -16.44
N VAL A 26 -14.03 -7.42 -16.12
CA VAL A 26 -15.10 -7.55 -17.13
C VAL A 26 -15.43 -6.19 -17.73
N LYS A 27 -15.62 -5.15 -16.90
CA LYS A 27 -15.93 -3.79 -17.35
C LYS A 27 -14.85 -3.21 -18.26
N HIS A 28 -13.58 -3.55 -18.00
CA HIS A 28 -12.44 -3.12 -18.81
C HIS A 28 -12.11 -4.07 -19.97
N LYS A 29 -12.93 -5.10 -20.22
CA LYS A 29 -12.70 -6.11 -21.27
C LYS A 29 -11.35 -6.82 -21.15
N LYS A 30 -10.83 -6.96 -19.93
CA LYS A 30 -9.54 -7.60 -19.61
C LYS A 30 -9.70 -9.03 -19.07
N PHE A 31 -10.91 -9.46 -18.70
CA PHE A 31 -11.17 -10.74 -18.03
C PHE A 31 -10.46 -11.96 -18.66
N TYR A 32 -10.72 -12.25 -19.93
CA TYR A 32 -10.09 -13.40 -20.60
C TYR A 32 -8.57 -13.24 -20.75
N ARG A 33 -8.08 -12.01 -20.97
CA ARG A 33 -6.63 -11.75 -21.02
C ARG A 33 -5.97 -12.03 -19.68
N PHE A 34 -6.60 -11.62 -18.59
CA PHE A 34 -6.15 -11.90 -17.24
C PHE A 34 -6.13 -13.40 -16.95
N LEU A 35 -7.18 -14.15 -17.29
CA LEU A 35 -7.19 -15.62 -17.14
C LEU A 35 -6.06 -16.30 -17.93
N THR A 36 -5.85 -15.89 -19.18
CA THR A 36 -4.81 -16.46 -20.05
C THR A 36 -3.40 -16.14 -19.56
N SER A 37 -3.20 -15.02 -18.85
CA SER A 37 -1.90 -14.64 -18.28
C SER A 37 -1.39 -15.64 -17.23
N ARG A 38 -2.29 -16.44 -16.62
CA ARG A 38 -2.00 -17.38 -15.52
C ARG A 38 -1.26 -16.73 -14.34
N LEU A 39 -1.36 -15.40 -14.21
CA LEU A 39 -0.78 -14.67 -13.10
C LEU A 39 -1.57 -15.01 -11.83
N ARG A 40 -0.87 -15.46 -10.79
CA ARG A 40 -1.46 -15.73 -9.47
C ARG A 40 -1.69 -14.43 -8.68
N THR A 41 -0.95 -13.38 -9.01
CA THR A 41 -1.00 -12.08 -8.35
C THR A 41 -1.15 -10.95 -9.37
N VAL A 42 -1.77 -9.85 -8.95
CA VAL A 42 -1.98 -8.66 -9.78
C VAL A 42 -0.75 -7.75 -9.69
N SER A 43 -0.39 -7.03 -10.75
CA SER A 43 0.62 -5.97 -10.65
C SER A 43 0.17 -4.86 -9.69
N ARG A 44 1.12 -4.10 -9.13
CA ARG A 44 0.76 -2.94 -8.28
C ARG A 44 0.01 -1.87 -9.08
N GLU A 45 0.40 -1.69 -10.34
CA GLU A 45 -0.22 -0.73 -11.25
C GLU A 45 -1.67 -1.08 -11.56
N GLU A 46 -1.95 -2.34 -11.91
CA GLU A 46 -3.32 -2.77 -12.22
C GLU A 46 -4.21 -2.80 -10.97
N PHE A 47 -3.66 -3.17 -9.81
CA PHE A 47 -4.42 -3.06 -8.57
C PHE A 47 -4.69 -1.60 -8.19
N SER A 48 -3.73 -0.69 -8.40
CA SER A 48 -3.94 0.74 -8.20
C SER A 48 -4.98 1.32 -9.15
N ASP A 49 -5.02 0.85 -10.40
CA ASP A 49 -6.03 1.24 -11.39
C ASP A 49 -7.43 0.74 -10.99
N TYR A 50 -7.52 -0.51 -10.52
CA TYR A 50 -8.75 -1.05 -9.93
C TYR A 50 -9.27 -0.21 -8.75
N LEU A 51 -8.39 0.16 -7.81
CA LEU A 51 -8.78 0.99 -6.66
C LEU A 51 -9.25 2.38 -7.10
N ARG A 52 -8.60 2.98 -8.11
CA ARG A 52 -9.03 4.25 -8.70
C ARG A 52 -10.42 4.11 -9.32
N TRP A 53 -10.62 3.10 -10.16
CA TRP A 53 -11.91 2.84 -10.81
C TRP A 53 -13.04 2.65 -9.78
N ALA A 54 -12.78 1.92 -8.70
CA ALA A 54 -13.77 1.76 -7.64
C ALA A 54 -14.09 3.09 -6.94
N ALA A 55 -13.06 3.92 -6.68
CA ALA A 55 -13.22 5.20 -6.01
C ALA A 55 -13.95 6.25 -6.86
N GLU A 56 -13.79 6.23 -8.19
CA GLU A 56 -14.45 7.17 -9.11
C GLU A 56 -15.97 7.02 -9.16
N ASP A 57 -16.49 5.82 -8.90
CA ASP A 57 -17.93 5.52 -8.94
C ASP A 57 -18.61 5.67 -7.56
N MET A 58 -17.83 5.76 -6.47
CA MET A 58 -18.36 5.93 -5.10
C MET A 58 -18.76 7.37 -4.82
N ASN A 59 -20.05 7.58 -4.51
CA ASN A 59 -20.62 8.90 -4.21
C ASN A 59 -20.39 9.41 -2.78
N ASN A 60 -19.75 8.60 -1.93
CA ASN A 60 -19.52 8.86 -0.52
C ASN A 60 -18.03 9.08 -0.17
N LEU A 61 -17.19 9.33 -1.18
CA LEU A 61 -15.79 9.66 -1.02
C LEU A 61 -15.55 11.15 -1.25
N TYR A 62 -14.85 11.78 -0.30
CA TYR A 62 -14.53 13.20 -0.33
C TYR A 62 -13.01 13.37 -0.33
N PHE A 63 -12.43 13.55 -1.52
CA PHE A 63 -11.00 13.86 -1.67
C PHE A 63 -10.73 15.34 -1.38
N SER A 64 -9.48 15.70 -1.09
CA SER A 64 -9.07 17.07 -0.73
C SER A 64 -9.76 17.63 0.53
N HIS A 65 -10.14 16.73 1.45
CA HIS A 65 -10.70 17.02 2.77
C HIS A 65 -9.72 16.55 3.85
N THR A 66 -8.66 17.32 4.09
CA THR A 66 -7.69 16.96 5.13
C THR A 66 -8.34 17.09 6.49
N VAL A 67 -8.37 16.01 7.28
CA VAL A 67 -8.83 16.05 8.67
C VAL A 67 -7.75 16.70 9.53
N GLU A 68 -8.11 17.79 10.20
CA GLU A 68 -7.19 18.60 11.00
C GLU A 68 -7.36 18.33 12.50
N ASN A 69 -8.61 18.11 12.93
CA ASN A 69 -8.94 17.83 14.32
C ASN A 69 -10.21 16.99 14.45
N ILE A 70 -10.30 16.22 15.53
CA ILE A 70 -11.48 15.42 15.87
C ILE A 70 -11.79 15.64 17.35
N ASP A 71 -13.00 16.16 17.61
CA ASP A 71 -13.53 16.39 18.95
C ASP A 71 -14.82 15.60 19.18
N PHE A 72 -15.29 15.57 20.44
CA PHE A 72 -16.58 14.98 20.79
C PHE A 72 -17.50 16.02 21.44
N ASP A 73 -18.59 16.38 20.74
CA ASP A 73 -19.64 17.23 21.28
C ASP A 73 -20.51 16.42 22.24
N LYS A 74 -20.29 16.63 23.54
CA LYS A 74 -21.05 15.95 24.61
C LYS A 74 -22.54 16.26 24.59
N LYS A 75 -22.96 17.45 24.14
CA LYS A 75 -24.38 17.85 24.10
C LYS A 75 -25.09 17.16 22.95
N ARG A 76 -24.48 17.14 21.77
CA ARG A 76 -25.04 16.48 20.58
C ARG A 76 -24.82 14.97 20.57
N ARG A 77 -23.90 14.47 21.40
CA ARG A 77 -23.47 13.06 21.42
C ARG A 77 -22.95 12.61 20.05
N LEU A 78 -22.20 13.49 19.39
CA LEU A 78 -21.61 13.28 18.06
C LEU A 78 -20.14 13.68 18.08
N PHE A 79 -19.34 13.02 17.26
CA PHE A 79 -18.02 13.50 16.91
C PHE A 79 -18.13 14.71 16.00
N LEU A 80 -17.31 15.71 16.26
CA LEU A 80 -17.06 16.86 15.39
C LEU A 80 -15.73 16.61 14.66
N VAL A 81 -15.78 16.47 13.35
CA VAL A 81 -14.61 16.28 12.48
C VAL A 81 -14.37 17.60 11.76
N GLN A 82 -13.24 18.23 12.07
CA GLN A 82 -12.83 19.47 11.43
C GLN A 82 -11.88 19.14 10.28
N THR A 83 -12.18 19.69 9.11
CA THR A 83 -11.39 19.47 7.90
C THR A 83 -11.06 20.79 7.23
N SER A 84 -10.12 20.73 6.28
CA SER A 84 -9.78 21.87 5.41
C SER A 84 -10.94 22.42 4.57
N GLN A 85 -12.06 21.70 4.46
CA GLN A 85 -13.27 22.12 3.71
C GLN A 85 -14.46 22.48 4.62
N GLY A 86 -14.32 22.32 5.94
CA GLY A 86 -15.38 22.60 6.91
C GLY A 86 -15.57 21.51 7.97
N GLU A 87 -16.68 21.61 8.67
CA GLU A 87 -17.00 20.77 9.84
C GLU A 87 -18.08 19.73 9.53
N TYR A 88 -17.88 18.52 10.03
CA TYR A 88 -18.79 17.38 9.83
C TYR A 88 -19.12 16.72 11.16
N PHE A 89 -20.36 16.25 11.32
CA PHE A 89 -20.79 15.52 12.51
C PHE A 89 -21.05 14.06 12.21
N ALA A 90 -20.54 13.15 13.06
CA ALA A 90 -20.70 11.71 12.90
C ALA A 90 -20.99 11.01 14.24
N ARG A 91 -21.74 9.89 14.19
CA ARG A 91 -21.97 9.05 15.38
C ARG A 91 -20.78 8.14 15.69
N ASN A 92 -20.10 7.66 14.66
CA ASN A 92 -18.99 6.72 14.74
C ASN A 92 -17.87 7.19 13.83
N ILE A 93 -16.63 6.82 14.17
CA ILE A 93 -15.45 7.09 13.36
C ILE A 93 -14.72 5.78 13.11
N CYS A 94 -14.31 5.56 11.87
CA CYS A 94 -13.37 4.51 11.48
C CYS A 94 -12.08 5.17 10.99
N LEU A 95 -10.95 4.88 11.62
CA LEU A 95 -9.66 5.50 11.30
C LEU A 95 -8.85 4.60 10.36
N GLY A 96 -8.73 5.03 9.10
CA GLY A 96 -7.97 4.36 8.04
C GLY A 96 -6.85 5.21 7.46
N THR A 97 -6.11 5.97 8.28
CA THR A 97 -5.15 7.00 7.84
C THR A 97 -3.83 6.47 7.28
N GLY A 98 -3.65 5.16 7.21
CA GLY A 98 -2.40 4.53 6.76
C GLY A 98 -1.24 4.71 7.75
N LYS A 99 -0.01 4.53 7.27
CA LYS A 99 1.22 4.65 8.07
C LYS A 99 2.08 5.80 7.56
N GLN A 100 2.76 6.49 8.48
CA GLN A 100 3.76 7.50 8.13
C GLN A 100 5.13 6.85 7.86
N PRO A 101 5.94 7.39 6.92
CA PRO A 101 7.33 6.98 6.75
C PRO A 101 8.11 7.04 8.06
N TYR A 102 8.87 5.98 8.34
CA TYR A 102 9.73 5.92 9.52
C TYR A 102 11.19 6.18 9.13
N LEU A 103 11.81 7.16 9.78
CA LEU A 103 13.24 7.43 9.66
C LEU A 103 13.96 6.98 10.93
N PRO A 104 15.09 6.25 10.83
CA PRO A 104 15.92 5.94 11.98
C PRO A 104 16.37 7.21 12.72
N PRO A 105 16.50 7.21 14.07
CA PRO A 105 16.88 8.40 14.84
C PRO A 105 18.20 9.07 14.43
N CYS A 106 19.11 8.32 13.81
CA CYS A 106 20.36 8.86 13.27
C CYS A 106 20.17 9.70 11.99
N VAL A 107 19.04 9.55 11.29
CA VAL A 107 18.70 10.32 10.09
C VAL A 107 17.91 11.56 10.53
N LYS A 108 18.63 12.66 10.75
CA LYS A 108 18.05 13.92 11.24
C LYS A 108 17.23 14.66 10.18
N HIS A 109 17.68 14.61 8.92
CA HIS A 109 17.05 15.33 7.82
C HIS A 109 17.09 14.48 6.54
N MET A 110 16.02 14.58 5.75
CA MET A 110 15.99 14.06 4.38
C MET A 110 16.61 15.11 3.46
N THR A 111 17.37 14.64 2.48
CA THR A 111 18.03 15.49 1.46
C THR A 111 17.63 15.02 0.07
N GLN A 112 18.18 15.64 -0.97
CA GLN A 112 18.01 15.17 -2.35
C GLN A 112 18.63 13.78 -2.58
N SER A 113 19.70 13.45 -1.86
CA SER A 113 20.45 12.19 -1.97
C SER A 113 20.17 11.17 -0.86
N CYS A 114 19.43 11.56 0.18
CA CYS A 114 19.02 10.69 1.28
C CYS A 114 17.53 10.86 1.55
N PHE A 115 16.72 9.89 1.13
CA PHE A 115 15.27 9.96 1.23
C PHE A 115 14.65 8.57 1.41
N HIS A 116 13.37 8.55 1.79
CA HIS A 116 12.64 7.33 2.12
C HIS A 116 12.15 6.63 0.85
N ALA A 117 12.07 5.30 0.88
CA ALA A 117 11.67 4.47 -0.26
C ALA A 117 10.34 4.89 -0.91
N SER A 118 9.40 5.45 -0.12
CA SER A 118 8.10 5.94 -0.61
C SER A 118 8.21 7.08 -1.63
N GLU A 119 9.32 7.80 -1.67
CA GLU A 119 9.51 8.93 -2.59
C GLU A 119 10.24 8.55 -3.88
N MET A 120 10.71 7.30 -4.02
CA MET A 120 11.52 6.89 -5.17
C MET A 120 10.84 7.18 -6.51
N ASN A 121 9.56 6.78 -6.65
CA ASN A 121 8.81 6.96 -7.89
C ASN A 121 8.44 8.42 -8.19
N LEU A 122 8.41 9.27 -7.16
CA LEU A 122 8.16 10.71 -7.29
C LEU A 122 9.45 11.45 -7.70
N ARG A 123 10.57 11.09 -7.08
CA ARG A 123 11.86 11.77 -7.27
C ARG A 123 12.57 11.32 -8.54
N ARG A 124 12.48 10.04 -8.90
CA ARG A 124 13.16 9.43 -10.06
C ARG A 124 14.61 9.92 -10.20
N PRO A 125 15.46 9.71 -9.17
CA PRO A 125 16.84 10.22 -9.21
C PRO A 125 17.61 9.58 -10.36
N ASP A 126 18.55 10.31 -10.96
CA ASP A 126 19.55 9.69 -11.83
C ASP A 126 20.63 9.03 -10.96
N LEU A 127 20.81 7.73 -11.13
CA LEU A 127 21.73 6.89 -10.38
C LEU A 127 23.03 6.61 -11.15
N SER A 128 23.14 7.11 -12.39
CA SER A 128 24.25 6.85 -13.30
C SER A 128 25.61 7.21 -12.70
N GLY A 129 26.52 6.23 -12.64
CA GLY A 129 27.88 6.40 -12.10
C GLY A 129 27.95 6.67 -10.59
N LYS A 130 26.83 6.57 -9.87
CA LYS A 130 26.78 6.85 -8.42
C LYS A 130 26.99 5.59 -7.58
N ARG A 131 27.41 5.81 -6.35
CA ARG A 131 27.45 4.80 -5.28
C ARG A 131 26.19 4.92 -4.44
N ILE A 132 25.43 3.85 -4.34
CA ILE A 132 24.08 3.85 -3.78
C ILE A 132 24.04 2.92 -2.59
N THR A 133 23.31 3.29 -1.54
CA THR A 133 23.08 2.41 -0.40
C THR A 133 21.58 2.32 -0.12
N VAL A 134 21.04 1.11 -0.25
CA VAL A 134 19.68 0.78 0.16
C VAL A 134 19.71 0.33 1.62
N VAL A 135 18.98 1.04 2.49
CA VAL A 135 18.88 0.72 3.92
C VAL A 135 17.52 0.10 4.21
N GLY A 136 17.51 -1.18 4.57
CA GLY A 136 16.32 -1.95 4.95
C GLY A 136 16.21 -3.27 4.17
N GLY A 137 16.04 -4.39 4.89
CA GLY A 137 15.90 -5.73 4.31
C GLY A 137 14.47 -6.23 4.16
N GLY A 138 13.50 -5.32 4.05
CA GLY A 138 12.10 -5.67 3.75
C GLY A 138 11.84 -5.70 2.23
N GLN A 139 10.59 -6.00 1.87
CA GLN A 139 10.16 -6.10 0.47
C GLN A 139 10.45 -4.83 -0.35
N SER A 140 10.19 -3.63 0.20
CA SER A 140 10.52 -2.37 -0.48
C SER A 140 12.02 -2.20 -0.72
N GLY A 141 12.87 -2.62 0.23
CA GLY A 141 14.33 -2.56 0.06
C GLY A 141 14.82 -3.51 -1.04
N ALA A 142 14.27 -4.72 -1.09
CA ALA A 142 14.56 -5.69 -2.13
C ALA A 142 14.13 -5.19 -3.53
N ASP A 143 12.93 -4.62 -3.65
CA ASP A 143 12.44 -4.03 -4.91
C ASP A 143 13.36 -2.90 -5.40
N LEU A 144 13.74 -1.98 -4.50
CA LEU A 144 14.64 -0.88 -4.85
C LEU A 144 16.02 -1.37 -5.27
N PHE A 145 16.58 -2.34 -4.55
CA PHE A 145 17.87 -2.94 -4.89
C PHE A 145 17.82 -3.61 -6.26
N LEU A 146 16.79 -4.43 -6.52
CA LEU A 146 16.62 -5.12 -7.79
C LEU A 146 16.42 -4.15 -8.96
N ASN A 147 15.62 -3.10 -8.78
CA ASN A 147 15.38 -2.08 -9.82
C ASN A 147 16.64 -1.24 -10.10
N ALA A 148 17.40 -0.87 -9.07
CA ALA A 148 18.69 -0.22 -9.25
C ALA A 148 19.69 -1.12 -10.00
N LEU A 149 19.72 -2.42 -9.69
CA LEU A 149 20.56 -3.42 -10.37
C LEU A 149 20.15 -3.61 -11.85
N ARG A 150 18.88 -3.39 -12.18
CA ARG A 150 18.35 -3.44 -13.56
C ARG A 150 18.54 -2.14 -14.34
N GLY A 151 19.12 -1.11 -13.73
CA GLY A 151 19.34 0.18 -14.39
C GLY A 151 18.05 1.01 -14.57
N GLU A 152 16.97 0.74 -13.84
CA GLU A 152 15.68 1.45 -13.94
C GLU A 152 15.82 2.97 -13.77
N TRP A 153 16.87 3.41 -13.07
CA TRP A 153 17.19 4.81 -12.79
C TRP A 153 18.60 5.19 -13.26
N GLY A 154 19.16 4.47 -14.24
CA GLY A 154 20.53 4.63 -14.70
C GLY A 154 21.50 3.65 -14.03
N GLU A 155 22.62 3.39 -14.72
CA GLU A 155 23.62 2.38 -14.33
C GLU A 155 24.48 2.86 -13.15
N ALA A 156 24.22 2.31 -11.98
CA ALA A 156 24.98 2.62 -10.77
C ALA A 156 26.42 2.10 -10.85
N ALA A 157 27.38 2.86 -10.31
CA ALA A 157 28.76 2.38 -10.17
C ALA A 157 28.90 1.33 -9.04
N GLU A 158 28.09 1.46 -7.99
CA GLU A 158 28.10 0.56 -6.83
C GLU A 158 26.73 0.57 -6.15
N ILE A 159 26.25 -0.60 -5.73
CA ILE A 159 24.99 -0.74 -4.99
C ILE A 159 25.24 -1.55 -3.72
N ASN A 160 25.12 -0.89 -2.58
CA ASN A 160 25.20 -1.50 -1.25
C ASN A 160 23.78 -1.78 -0.71
N TRP A 161 23.57 -2.94 -0.10
CA TRP A 161 22.32 -3.27 0.59
C TRP A 161 22.57 -3.59 2.05
N VAL A 162 22.10 -2.71 2.94
CA VAL A 162 22.32 -2.81 4.37
C VAL A 162 21.01 -3.17 5.08
N SER A 163 21.06 -4.18 5.94
CA SER A 163 19.93 -4.63 6.73
C SER A 163 20.37 -4.91 8.17
N ARG A 164 19.47 -4.65 9.13
CA ARG A 164 19.65 -5.09 10.53
C ARG A 164 19.29 -6.56 10.74
N ARG A 165 18.64 -7.19 9.75
CA ARG A 165 18.27 -8.61 9.81
C ARG A 165 19.53 -9.46 9.60
N ASN A 166 19.61 -10.59 10.30
CA ASN A 166 20.70 -11.54 10.12
C ASN A 166 20.73 -12.17 8.72
N ASN A 167 19.59 -12.15 8.01
CA ASN A 167 19.48 -12.67 6.66
C ASN A 167 18.35 -11.97 5.87
N PHE A 168 18.38 -12.11 4.54
CA PHE A 168 17.30 -11.71 3.64
C PHE A 168 16.34 -12.89 3.44
N ASN A 169 15.52 -13.17 4.47
CA ASN A 169 14.56 -14.27 4.42
C ASN A 169 13.41 -13.95 3.46
N ALA A 170 12.99 -14.96 2.70
CA ALA A 170 11.76 -14.93 1.94
C ALA A 170 10.55 -14.82 2.88
N LEU A 171 9.44 -14.28 2.36
CA LEU A 171 8.15 -14.37 3.03
C LEU A 171 7.72 -15.83 3.07
N ASP A 172 7.21 -16.29 4.22
CA ASP A 172 6.63 -17.62 4.32
C ASP A 172 5.22 -17.59 3.70
N GLU A 173 5.05 -18.34 2.63
CA GLU A 173 3.80 -18.46 1.86
C GLU A 173 3.26 -19.91 1.93
N ALA A 174 3.69 -20.69 2.92
CA ALA A 174 3.17 -22.02 3.15
C ALA A 174 1.68 -21.96 3.54
N ALA A 175 0.88 -22.91 3.04
CA ALA A 175 -0.57 -22.91 3.23
C ALA A 175 -0.99 -22.81 4.72
N PHE A 176 -0.27 -23.48 5.62
CA PHE A 176 -0.53 -23.40 7.07
C PHE A 176 -0.09 -22.08 7.70
N ALA A 177 0.97 -21.45 7.20
CA ALA A 177 1.37 -20.12 7.65
C ALA A 177 0.34 -19.07 7.22
N ASP A 178 -0.28 -19.26 6.05
CA ASP A 178 -1.33 -18.38 5.53
C ASP A 178 -2.63 -18.43 6.35
N GLU A 179 -2.88 -19.50 7.13
CA GLU A 179 -4.03 -19.59 8.03
C GLU A 179 -3.98 -18.52 9.15
N TYR A 180 -2.81 -17.95 9.44
CA TYR A 180 -2.72 -16.79 10.35
C TYR A 180 -3.47 -15.55 9.86
N PHE A 181 -3.85 -15.50 8.58
CA PHE A 181 -4.59 -14.39 7.99
C PHE A 181 -6.10 -14.65 7.83
N THR A 182 -6.65 -15.66 8.51
CA THR A 182 -8.09 -15.96 8.49
C THR A 182 -8.84 -15.29 9.66
N PRO A 183 -10.17 -15.06 9.52
CA PRO A 183 -10.99 -14.54 10.61
C PRO A 183 -10.95 -15.40 11.90
N GLU A 184 -10.84 -16.72 11.76
CA GLU A 184 -10.80 -17.67 12.87
C GLU A 184 -9.53 -17.48 13.71
N TYR A 185 -8.38 -17.33 13.07
CA TYR A 185 -7.13 -17.06 13.77
C TYR A 185 -7.19 -15.73 14.54
N ILE A 186 -7.74 -14.68 13.92
CA ILE A 186 -7.90 -13.37 14.58
C ILE A 186 -8.79 -13.49 15.82
N SER A 187 -9.87 -14.27 15.74
CA SER A 187 -10.78 -14.49 16.88
C SER A 187 -10.04 -15.14 18.05
N GLY A 188 -9.23 -16.17 17.79
CA GLY A 188 -8.40 -16.81 18.81
C GLY A 188 -7.25 -15.94 19.33
N PHE A 189 -6.67 -15.08 18.49
CA PHE A 189 -5.57 -14.19 18.87
C PHE A 189 -6.05 -13.01 19.73
N SER A 190 -7.26 -12.52 19.48
CA SER A 190 -7.80 -11.30 20.11
C SER A 190 -8.43 -11.54 21.48
N GLY A 191 -8.72 -12.80 21.83
CA GLY A 191 -9.43 -13.19 23.05
C GLY A 191 -10.93 -13.23 22.87
#